data_AF-A0A7W9CCI5-F1
#
_entry.id   AF-A0A7W9CCI5-F1
#
_cell.length_a   1.000
_cell.length_b   1.000
_cell.length_c   1.000
_cell.angle_alpha   90.00
_cell.angle_beta   90.00
_cell.angle_gamma   90.00
#
_symmetry.space_group_name_H-M   'P 1'
#
loop_
_entity.id
_entity.type
_entity.pdbx_description
1 polymer ?
#
loop_
_entity_poly.entity_id
_entity_poly.type
_entity_poly.pdbx_seq_one_letter_code
_entity_poly.pdbx_strand_id
1 'polypeptide(L)'
;MSDFGATYDEMESAATKLDDGKNSIDELLDELQGHVDDLVEDGFKTEKASGKFQEGYQELTDGMKQAGEGVTDMATALRDMAQAIRDLDDALAGG
;
A
#
# COMPACT_ATOMS: atom_id res chain seq x y z
N MET A 1 24.18 -14.71 20.65
CA MET A 1 24.05 -13.72 19.56
C MET A 1 23.12 -14.29 18.49
N SER A 2 21.84 -14.52 18.80
CA SER A 2 20.88 -15.16 17.88
C SER A 2 19.51 -14.48 17.87
N ASP A 3 19.42 -13.27 18.43
CA ASP A 3 18.16 -12.55 18.63
C ASP A 3 17.90 -11.53 17.49
N PHE A 4 18.97 -10.96 16.93
CA PHE A 4 18.88 -9.94 15.89
C PHE A 4 18.59 -10.48 14.48
N GLY A 5 19.06 -11.70 14.18
CA GLY A 5 18.77 -12.44 12.93
C GLY A 5 17.28 -12.47 12.60
N ALA A 6 16.48 -12.84 13.60
CA ALA A 6 15.02 -12.88 13.47
C ALA A 6 14.42 -11.48 13.28
N THR A 7 15.02 -10.43 13.84
CA THR A 7 14.40 -9.10 13.89
C THR A 7 14.49 -8.36 12.56
N TYR A 8 15.62 -8.39 11.84
CA TYR A 8 15.70 -7.76 10.51
C TYR A 8 14.90 -8.53 9.46
N ASP A 9 14.85 -9.86 9.55
CA ASP A 9 14.05 -10.71 8.64
C ASP A 9 12.55 -10.46 8.84
N GLU A 10 12.13 -10.26 10.10
CA GLU A 10 10.76 -9.85 10.44
C GLU A 10 10.41 -8.47 9.88
N MET A 11 11.32 -7.49 9.95
CA MET A 11 11.13 -6.16 9.36
C MET A 11 11.00 -6.22 7.84
N GLU A 12 11.85 -7.00 7.16
CA GLU A 12 11.79 -7.16 5.70
C GLU A 12 10.53 -7.93 5.26
N SER A 13 10.12 -8.93 6.03
CA SER A 13 8.84 -9.64 5.81
C SER A 13 7.64 -8.71 6.00
N ALA A 14 7.65 -7.87 7.04
CA ALA A 14 6.59 -6.90 7.28
C ALA A 14 6.52 -5.87 6.16
N ALA A 15 7.65 -5.32 5.70
CA ALA A 15 7.71 -4.40 4.57
C ALA A 15 7.13 -5.03 3.29
N THR A 16 7.48 -6.28 3.00
CA THR A 16 6.93 -7.01 1.84
C THR A 16 5.41 -7.16 1.93
N LYS A 17 4.89 -7.54 3.10
CA LYS A 17 3.43 -7.65 3.31
C LYS A 17 2.70 -6.32 3.15
N LEU A 18 3.33 -5.21 3.55
CA LEU A 18 2.77 -3.88 3.38
C LEU A 18 2.66 -3.52 1.89
N ASP A 19 3.71 -3.77 1.10
CA ASP A 19 3.70 -3.53 -0.35
C ASP A 19 2.66 -4.43 -1.06
N ASP A 20 2.63 -5.72 -0.73
CA ASP A 20 1.66 -6.67 -1.30
C ASP A 20 0.22 -6.26 -0.97
N GLY A 21 -0.02 -5.86 0.28
CA GLY A 21 -1.32 -5.37 0.74
C GLY A 21 -1.75 -4.09 0.01
N LYS A 22 -0.83 -3.14 -0.18
CA LYS A 22 -1.08 -1.92 -0.94
C LYS A 22 -1.43 -2.22 -2.39
N ASN A 23 -0.66 -3.07 -3.07
CA ASN A 23 -0.94 -3.47 -4.45
C ASN A 23 -2.31 -4.13 -4.59
N SER A 24 -2.66 -5.02 -3.64
CA SER A 24 -3.97 -5.67 -3.62
C SER A 24 -5.12 -4.66 -3.44
N ILE A 25 -4.91 -3.60 -2.65
CA ILE A 25 -5.89 -2.52 -2.47
C ILE A 25 -6.04 -1.72 -3.77
N ASP A 26 -4.94 -1.36 -4.42
CA ASP A 26 -4.96 -0.61 -5.68
C ASP A 26 -5.72 -1.37 -6.78
N GLU A 27 -5.41 -2.66 -6.95
CA GLU A 27 -6.09 -3.53 -7.92
C GLU A 27 -7.60 -3.61 -7.65
N LEU A 28 -8.00 -3.75 -6.38
CA LEU A 28 -9.40 -3.80 -5.98
C LEU A 28 -10.11 -2.47 -6.26
N LEU A 29 -9.47 -1.34 -5.99
CA LEU A 29 -10.05 -0.01 -6.25
C LEU A 29 -10.25 0.23 -7.74
N ASP A 30 -9.28 -0.15 -8.58
CA ASP A 30 -9.38 -0.04 -10.03
C ASP A 30 -10.50 -0.95 -10.59
N GLU A 31 -10.65 -2.18 -10.06
CA GLU A 31 -11.77 -3.08 -10.43
C GLU A 31 -13.12 -2.47 -10.09
N LEU A 32 -13.28 -1.95 -8.87
CA LEU A 32 -14.53 -1.38 -8.42
C LEU A 32 -14.86 -0.07 -9.15
N GLN A 33 -13.87 0.75 -9.49
CA GLN A 33 -14.05 1.93 -10.35
C GLN A 33 -14.63 1.54 -11.70
N GLY A 34 -14.12 0.47 -12.32
CA GLY A 34 -14.68 -0.07 -13.57
C GLY A 34 -16.16 -0.45 -13.46
N HIS A 35 -16.55 -1.10 -12.36
CA HIS A 35 -17.97 -1.41 -12.11
C HIS A 35 -18.85 -0.17 -11.94
N VAL A 36 -18.32 0.89 -11.33
CA VAL A 36 -19.03 2.16 -11.21
C VAL A 36 -19.20 2.82 -12.57
N ASP A 37 -18.15 2.83 -13.39
CA ASP A 37 -18.19 3.39 -14.74
C ASP A 37 -19.19 2.63 -15.62
N ASP A 38 -19.17 1.29 -15.61
CA ASP A 38 -20.13 0.43 -16.34
C ASP A 38 -21.58 0.75 -15.92
N LEU A 39 -21.85 0.86 -14.61
CA LEU A 39 -23.19 1.16 -14.09
C LEU A 39 -23.70 2.54 -14.55
N VAL A 40 -22.82 3.54 -14.59
CA VAL A 40 -23.12 4.90 -15.05
C VAL A 40 -23.36 4.90 -16.57
N GLU A 41 -22.61 4.11 -17.33
CA GLU A 41 -22.78 3.97 -18.78
C GLU A 41 -24.08 3.25 -19.17
N ASP A 42 -24.41 2.15 -18.49
CA ASP A 42 -25.49 1.20 -18.85
C ASP A 42 -26.91 1.69 -18.54
N GLY A 43 -27.09 2.62 -17.59
CA GLY A 43 -28.45 3.11 -17.35
C GLY A 43 -28.74 3.78 -16.03
N PHE A 44 -27.77 3.92 -15.12
CA PHE A 44 -27.96 4.71 -13.90
C PHE A 44 -27.97 6.23 -14.16
N LYS A 45 -28.42 6.67 -15.34
CA LYS A 45 -28.43 8.06 -15.81
C LYS A 45 -29.67 8.81 -15.33
N THR A 46 -29.80 8.99 -14.02
CA THR A 46 -30.41 10.25 -13.58
C THR A 46 -29.28 11.28 -13.61
N GLU A 47 -29.34 12.27 -14.52
CA GLU A 47 -28.22 13.16 -14.92
C GLU A 47 -27.40 13.75 -13.77
N LYS A 48 -28.00 13.93 -12.58
CA LYS A 48 -27.32 14.51 -11.41
C LYS A 48 -26.77 13.49 -10.41
N ALA A 49 -27.34 12.29 -10.33
CA ALA A 49 -26.94 11.30 -9.32
C ALA A 49 -25.78 10.44 -9.81
N SER A 50 -25.78 10.06 -11.10
CA SER A 50 -24.68 9.31 -11.73
C SER A 50 -23.37 10.08 -11.70
N GLY A 51 -23.36 11.35 -12.14
CA GLY A 51 -22.14 12.17 -12.14
C GLY A 51 -21.54 12.35 -10.75
N LYS A 52 -22.37 12.58 -9.71
CA LYS A 52 -21.90 12.68 -8.33
C LYS A 52 -21.36 11.37 -7.77
N PHE A 53 -21.95 10.24 -8.19
CA PHE A 53 -21.49 8.93 -7.75
C PHE A 53 -20.15 8.59 -8.39
N GLN A 54 -19.98 8.89 -9.68
CA GLN A 54 -18.70 8.74 -10.38
C GLN A 54 -17.61 9.64 -9.77
N GLU A 55 -17.89 10.93 -9.54
CA GLU A 55 -16.97 11.87 -8.90
C GLU A 55 -16.56 11.40 -7.50
N GLY A 56 -17.53 11.00 -6.67
CA GLY A 56 -17.24 10.51 -5.32
C GLY A 56 -16.43 9.21 -5.29
N TYR A 57 -16.63 8.32 -6.27
CA TYR A 57 -15.84 7.10 -6.37
C TYR A 57 -14.41 7.37 -6.85
N GLN A 58 -14.24 8.33 -7.76
CA GLN A 58 -12.93 8.79 -8.19
C GLN A 58 -12.16 9.44 -7.03
N GLU A 59 -12.80 10.32 -6.25
CA GLU A 59 -12.21 10.91 -5.04
C GLU A 59 -11.81 9.84 -4.00
N LEU A 60 -12.65 8.81 -3.80
CA LEU A 60 -12.34 7.69 -2.93
C LEU A 60 -11.09 6.94 -3.41
N THR A 61 -11.04 6.61 -4.70
CA THR A 61 -9.92 5.89 -5.31
C THR A 61 -8.62 6.67 -5.17
N ASP A 62 -8.65 7.97 -5.47
CA ASP A 62 -7.49 8.86 -5.35
C ASP A 62 -7.02 8.99 -3.89
N GLY A 63 -7.95 9.18 -2.95
CA GLY A 63 -7.63 9.28 -1.52
C GLY A 63 -7.03 7.99 -0.96
N MET A 64 -7.50 6.84 -1.43
CA MET A 64 -6.95 5.55 -1.02
C MET A 64 -5.57 5.28 -1.64
N LYS A 65 -5.35 5.65 -2.91
CA LYS A 65 -4.02 5.60 -3.55
C LYS A 65 -3.01 6.45 -2.79
N GLN A 66 -3.40 7.65 -2.38
CA GLN A 66 -2.59 8.52 -1.54
C GLN A 66 -2.31 7.91 -0.16
N ALA A 67 -3.30 7.28 0.49
CA ALA A 67 -3.07 6.55 1.73
C ALA A 67 -2.09 5.37 1.53
N GLY A 68 -2.13 4.72 0.36
CA GLY A 68 -1.19 3.67 -0.04
C GLY A 68 0.26 4.15 -0.16
N GLU A 69 0.51 5.42 -0.49
CA GLU A 69 1.85 6.00 -0.45
C GLU A 69 2.42 5.96 0.98
N GLY A 70 1.61 6.29 1.99
CA GLY A 70 2.02 6.18 3.39
C GLY A 70 2.35 4.74 3.81
N VAL A 71 1.67 3.74 3.23
CA VAL A 71 2.00 2.32 3.44
C VAL A 71 3.36 1.97 2.84
N THR A 72 3.66 2.50 1.65
CA THR A 72 4.94 2.33 0.96
C THR A 72 6.09 3.00 1.74
N ASP A 73 5.85 4.19 2.30
CA ASP A 73 6.81 4.88 3.15
C ASP A 73 7.14 4.07 4.40
N MET A 74 6.14 3.45 5.04
CA MET A 74 6.36 2.55 6.17
C MET A 74 7.17 1.31 5.79
N ALA A 75 6.87 0.70 4.64
CA ALA A 75 7.64 -0.44 4.13
C ALA A 75 9.10 -0.06 3.88
N THR A 76 9.34 1.13 3.34
CA THR A 76 10.70 1.67 3.12
C THR A 76 11.42 1.89 4.45
N ALA A 77 10.77 2.54 5.43
CA ALA A 77 11.36 2.79 6.75
C ALA A 77 11.74 1.49 7.47
N LEU A 78 10.93 0.43 7.33
CA LEU A 78 11.25 -0.90 7.87
C LEU A 78 12.50 -1.50 7.23
N ARG A 79 12.65 -1.39 5.91
CA ARG A 79 13.84 -1.88 5.18
C ARG A 79 15.09 -1.11 5.57
N ASP A 80 14.99 0.22 5.69
CA ASP A 80 16.11 1.06 6.10
C ASP A 80 16.58 0.72 7.52
N MET A 81 15.62 0.49 8.43
CA MET A 81 15.91 0.06 9.80
C MET A 81 16.58 -1.32 9.83
N ALA A 82 16.07 -2.28 9.05
CA ALA A 82 16.66 -3.61 8.93
C ALA A 82 18.12 -3.54 8.43
N GLN A 83 18.40 -2.69 7.45
CA GLN A 83 19.76 -2.50 6.94
C GLN A 83 20.68 -1.86 7.98
N ALA A 84 20.25 -0.80 8.65
CA ALA A 84 21.04 -0.12 9.68
C ALA A 84 21.42 -1.06 10.84
N ILE A 85 20.50 -1.96 11.19
CA ILE A 85 20.71 -2.99 12.20
C ILE A 85 21.78 -4.00 11.75
N ARG A 86 21.70 -4.51 10.52
CA ARG A 86 22.70 -5.44 9.98
C ARG A 86 24.10 -4.83 9.97
N ASP A 87 24.20 -3.57 9.52
CA ASP A 87 25.47 -2.85 9.45
C ASP A 87 26.11 -2.68 10.84
N LEU A 88 25.28 -2.40 11.86
CA LEU A 88 25.73 -2.31 13.25
C LEU A 88 26.25 -3.65 13.77
N ASP A 89 25.53 -4.74 13.49
CA ASP A 89 25.92 -6.08 13.92
C ASP A 89 27.24 -6.53 13.27
N ASP A 90 27.42 -6.29 11.97
CA ASP A 90 28.66 -6.61 11.26
C ASP A 90 29.86 -5.83 11.85
N ALA A 91 29.65 -4.55 12.19
CA ALA A 91 30.68 -3.73 12.83
C ALA A 91 31.06 -4.25 14.23
N LEU A 92 30.08 -4.74 15.01
CA LEU A 92 30.31 -5.31 16.34
C LEU A 92 30.95 -6.70 16.29
N ALA A 93 30.66 -7.49 15.25
CA ALA A 93 31.24 -8.82 15.07
C ALA A 93 32.68 -8.78 14.52
N GLY A 94 33.03 -7.71 13.79
CA GLY A 94 34.37 -7.49 13.22
C GLY A 94 35.37 -6.78 14.15
N GLY A 95 34.94 -6.29 15.32
CA GLY A 95 35.76 -5.61 16.33
C GLY A 95 36.14 -6.52 17.51
#